data_AF-A0A3M3VTG7-F1
#
_entry.id   AF-A0A3M3VTG7-F1
#
_cell.length_a   1.000
_cell.length_b   1.000
_cell.length_c   1.000
_cell.angle_alpha   90.00
_cell.angle_beta   90.00
_cell.angle_gamma   90.00
#
_symmetry.space_group_name_H-M   'P 1'
#
loop_
_entity.id
_entity.type
_entity.pdbx_description
1 polymer ?
#
loop_
_entity_poly.entity_id
_entity_poly.type
_entity_poly.pdbx_seq_one_letter_code
_entity_poly.pdbx_strand_id
1 'polypeptide(L)'
;LVAAHLYSAGGILFRGFDVGGAEAFREFAAGFGDPLLNYEFGSTPRSNVTKGVYTSTEYPAHQSIPLHNEQAYTLDWPMKIWFYSMIAAQTGGETPIADSREIYRRIPARIRDRFIEKKLMYVRNYGNGLDVEWSQVFNTEDESVVEAYCRAHNIECEWKDDGELRTRQICQAISRHPVTHDTVWFNQAHLFHISNLQPEVRETLLDVVDEEDLPRNVYYGDGS
;
A
#
# COMPACT_ATOMS: atom_id res chain seq x y z
N LEU A 1 -11.37 -26.34 0.08
CA LEU A 1 -12.33 -25.81 1.06
C LEU A 1 -12.06 -24.32 1.36
N VAL A 2 -10.89 -23.95 1.90
CA VAL A 2 -10.56 -22.56 2.26
C VAL A 2 -10.74 -21.56 1.11
N ALA A 3 -10.22 -21.88 -0.09
CA ALA A 3 -10.33 -20.98 -1.25
C ALA A 3 -11.79 -20.64 -1.61
N ALA A 4 -12.70 -21.63 -1.59
CA ALA A 4 -14.11 -21.40 -1.90
C ALA A 4 -14.80 -20.47 -0.89
N HIS A 5 -14.52 -20.65 0.41
CA HIS A 5 -15.02 -19.73 1.43
C HIS A 5 -14.42 -18.34 1.30
N LEU A 6 -13.14 -18.24 0.95
CA LEU A 6 -12.45 -16.96 0.81
C LEU A 6 -13.05 -16.13 -0.33
N TYR A 7 -13.34 -16.75 -1.48
CA TYR A 7 -13.96 -16.05 -2.61
C TYR A 7 -15.36 -15.51 -2.29
N SER A 8 -16.13 -16.21 -1.46
CA SER A 8 -17.44 -15.73 -1.04
C SER A 8 -17.34 -14.66 0.07
N ALA A 9 -16.52 -14.90 1.09
CA ALA A 9 -16.50 -14.11 2.32
C ALA A 9 -15.54 -12.91 2.29
N GLY A 10 -14.51 -12.93 1.44
CA GLY A 10 -13.47 -11.89 1.36
C GLY A 10 -12.41 -11.94 2.47
N GLY A 11 -12.65 -12.70 3.54
CA GLY A 11 -11.70 -12.93 4.63
C GLY A 11 -12.09 -14.15 5.46
N ILE A 12 -11.10 -14.80 6.08
CA ILE A 12 -11.31 -15.96 6.95
C ILE A 12 -10.50 -15.76 8.24
N LEU A 13 -11.17 -15.89 9.39
CA LEU A 13 -10.52 -15.91 10.69
C LEU A 13 -10.38 -17.35 11.17
N PHE A 14 -9.13 -17.79 11.34
CA PHE A 14 -8.81 -19.04 12.02
C PHE A 14 -8.65 -18.75 13.51
N ARG A 15 -9.49 -19.35 14.36
CA ARG A 15 -9.50 -19.14 15.82
C ARG A 15 -9.55 -20.47 16.56
N GLY A 16 -8.86 -20.54 17.70
CA GLY A 16 -8.82 -21.73 18.55
C GLY A 16 -7.68 -22.71 18.23
N PHE A 17 -6.67 -22.26 17.47
CA PHE A 17 -5.49 -23.05 17.13
C PHE A 17 -4.26 -22.55 17.87
N ASP A 18 -3.43 -23.48 18.34
CA ASP A 18 -2.05 -23.17 18.75
C ASP A 18 -1.16 -23.17 17.51
N VAL A 19 -0.74 -21.99 17.08
CA VAL A 19 0.01 -21.80 15.82
C VAL A 19 1.49 -22.11 16.00
N GLY A 20 2.03 -22.08 17.23
CA GLY A 20 3.45 -22.43 17.47
C GLY A 20 4.47 -21.33 17.09
N GLY A 21 4.04 -20.07 16.95
CA GLY A 21 4.93 -18.92 16.73
C GLY A 21 5.11 -18.54 15.25
N ALA A 22 6.05 -17.62 14.99
CA ALA A 22 6.21 -16.97 13.68
C ALA A 22 6.62 -17.96 12.56
N GLU A 23 7.48 -18.92 12.85
CA GLU A 23 7.96 -19.88 11.85
C GLU A 23 6.87 -20.86 11.42
N ALA A 24 6.12 -21.40 12.39
CA ALA A 24 4.99 -22.26 12.08
C ALA A 24 3.85 -21.51 11.38
N PHE A 25 3.65 -20.22 11.68
CA PHE A 25 2.75 -19.36 10.90
C PHE A 25 3.22 -19.18 9.45
N ARG A 26 4.53 -18.97 9.23
CA ARG A 26 5.13 -18.88 7.90
C ARG A 26 4.89 -20.15 7.09
N GLU A 27 5.15 -21.32 7.69
CA GLU A 27 4.91 -22.62 7.07
C GLU A 27 3.43 -22.84 6.75
N PHE A 28 2.54 -22.48 7.68
CA PHE A 28 1.10 -22.52 7.46
C PHE A 28 0.68 -21.66 6.26
N ALA A 29 1.12 -20.40 6.19
CA ALA A 29 0.80 -19.50 5.08
C ALA A 29 1.37 -20.00 3.75
N ALA A 30 2.61 -20.49 3.74
CA ALA A 30 3.25 -21.08 2.55
C ALA A 30 2.55 -22.36 2.07
N GLY A 31 1.90 -23.10 2.97
CA GLY A 31 1.12 -24.30 2.66
C GLY A 31 -0.08 -24.06 1.74
N PHE A 32 -0.47 -22.80 1.50
CA PHE A 32 -1.57 -22.45 0.58
C PHE A 32 -1.13 -22.33 -0.90
N GLY A 33 0.15 -22.56 -1.20
CA GLY A 33 0.65 -22.76 -2.57
C GLY A 33 1.06 -21.49 -3.32
N ASP A 34 0.90 -20.31 -2.72
CA ASP A 34 1.41 -19.06 -3.27
C ASP A 34 2.77 -18.72 -2.62
N PRO A 35 3.78 -18.26 -3.40
CA PRO A 35 5.02 -17.75 -2.81
C PRO A 35 4.71 -16.60 -1.85
N LEU A 36 5.32 -16.63 -0.66
CA LEU A 36 5.30 -15.46 0.22
C LEU A 36 6.13 -14.36 -0.43
N LEU A 37 5.51 -13.21 -0.65
CA LEU A 37 6.19 -12.06 -1.24
C LEU A 37 7.19 -11.48 -0.23
N ASN A 38 8.38 -11.13 -0.73
CA ASN A 38 9.27 -10.26 0.02
C ASN A 38 8.68 -8.85 0.00
N TYR A 39 8.72 -8.17 1.15
CA TYR A 39 8.38 -6.76 1.25
C TYR A 39 9.55 -5.93 0.71
N GLU A 40 9.58 -5.76 -0.60
CA GLU A 40 10.52 -4.88 -1.30
C GLU A 40 9.74 -3.63 -1.75
N PHE A 41 10.38 -2.44 -1.68
CA PHE A 41 9.83 -1.15 -2.15
C PHE A 41 8.55 -0.66 -1.43
N GLY A 42 8.38 -1.03 -0.16
CA GLY A 42 7.25 -0.63 0.67
C GLY A 42 7.23 0.87 1.00
N SER A 43 6.03 1.44 1.18
CA SER A 43 5.84 2.85 1.56
C SER A 43 6.15 3.15 3.04
N THR A 44 6.37 2.13 3.87
CA THR A 44 6.67 2.28 5.30
C THR A 44 7.74 1.28 5.73
N PRO A 45 8.67 1.63 6.63
CA PRO A 45 9.63 0.68 7.16
C PRO A 45 8.92 -0.47 7.90
N ARG A 46 9.41 -1.70 7.71
CA ARG A 46 9.00 -2.88 8.48
C ARG A 46 10.24 -3.61 8.99
N SER A 47 10.26 -3.94 10.27
CA SER A 47 11.29 -4.81 10.84
C SER A 47 11.07 -6.26 10.38
N ASN A 48 12.09 -6.85 9.78
CA ASN A 48 12.07 -8.24 9.32
C ASN A 48 12.15 -9.20 10.53
N VAL A 49 11.13 -10.03 10.75
CA VAL A 49 11.12 -11.02 11.85
C VAL A 49 11.70 -12.36 11.37
N THR A 50 11.30 -12.80 10.16
CA THR A 50 11.86 -13.93 9.41
C THR A 50 11.47 -13.81 7.93
N LYS A 51 12.10 -14.56 7.02
CA LYS A 51 11.83 -14.46 5.56
C LYS A 51 10.32 -14.62 5.26
N GLY A 52 9.69 -13.60 4.66
CA GLY A 52 8.26 -13.61 4.33
C GLY A 52 7.32 -13.34 5.51
N VAL A 53 7.83 -13.02 6.71
CA VAL A 53 7.06 -12.55 7.86
C VAL A 53 7.66 -11.25 8.38
N TYR A 54 6.87 -10.19 8.28
CA TYR A 54 7.27 -8.85 8.69
C TYR A 54 6.42 -8.43 9.90
N THR A 55 6.98 -7.59 10.78
CA THR A 55 6.13 -6.89 11.74
C THR A 55 5.14 -6.00 10.97
N SER A 56 3.96 -5.75 11.57
CA SER A 56 3.05 -4.73 11.04
C SER A 56 3.75 -3.38 10.97
N THR A 57 3.25 -2.48 10.11
CA THR A 57 3.74 -1.10 9.99
C THR A 57 4.04 -0.48 11.35
N GLU A 58 5.27 -0.02 11.54
CA GLU A 58 5.68 0.70 12.75
C GLU A 58 4.98 2.07 12.74
N TYR A 59 3.85 2.15 13.43
CA TYR A 59 3.00 3.33 13.53
C TYR A 59 2.77 3.66 15.01
N PRO A 60 2.70 4.95 15.40
CA PRO A 60 2.46 5.30 16.80
C PRO A 60 1.16 4.68 17.30
N ALA A 61 1.20 4.01 18.47
CA ALA A 61 0.08 3.23 18.99
C ALA A 61 -1.21 4.05 19.24
N HIS A 62 -1.11 5.37 19.33
CA HIS A 62 -2.25 6.28 19.52
C HIS A 62 -2.88 6.75 18.20
N GLN A 63 -2.30 6.39 17.05
CA GLN A 63 -2.81 6.77 15.73
C GLN A 63 -3.54 5.61 15.07
N SER A 64 -4.48 5.94 14.19
CA SER A 64 -5.25 4.96 13.42
C SER A 64 -4.73 4.90 11.99
N ILE A 65 -4.57 3.68 11.46
CA ILE A 65 -4.22 3.46 10.06
C ILE A 65 -5.52 3.45 9.25
N PRO A 66 -5.70 4.34 8.25
CA PRO A 66 -6.90 4.34 7.42
C PRO A 66 -7.05 3.02 6.64
N LEU A 67 -8.29 2.61 6.39
CA LEU A 67 -8.58 1.45 5.54
C LEU A 67 -7.94 1.62 4.17
N HIS A 68 -7.27 0.58 3.68
CA HIS A 68 -6.66 0.55 2.35
C HIS A 68 -6.55 -0.89 1.87
N ASN A 69 -6.32 -1.07 0.56
CA ASN A 69 -5.89 -2.36 0.01
C ASN A 69 -4.36 -2.34 -0.10
N GLU A 70 -3.68 -3.37 0.39
CA GLU A 70 -2.21 -3.45 0.40
C GLU A 70 -1.64 -3.18 -1.00
N GLN A 71 -0.67 -2.25 -1.09
CA GLN A 71 0.01 -1.86 -2.34
C GLN A 71 -0.90 -1.43 -3.50
N ALA A 72 -2.14 -0.97 -3.26
CA ALA A 72 -3.00 -0.47 -4.35
C ALA A 72 -2.55 0.87 -4.99
N TYR A 73 -1.34 1.34 -4.68
CA TYR A 73 -0.63 2.43 -5.35
C TYR A 73 0.39 1.94 -6.38
N THR A 74 0.53 0.63 -6.60
CA THR A 74 1.41 0.01 -7.61
C THR A 74 0.59 -0.73 -8.68
N LEU A 75 1.27 -1.27 -9.69
CA LEU A 75 0.71 -2.16 -10.71
C LEU A 75 0.79 -3.66 -10.38
N ASP A 76 1.63 -4.01 -9.40
CA ASP A 76 1.82 -5.37 -8.92
C ASP A 76 1.57 -5.41 -7.41
N TRP A 77 0.61 -6.23 -6.97
CA TRP A 77 0.17 -6.28 -5.57
C TRP A 77 -0.15 -7.72 -5.13
N PRO A 78 -0.12 -8.02 -3.81
CA PRO A 78 -0.53 -9.31 -3.27
C PRO A 78 -2.01 -9.60 -3.53
N MET A 79 -2.33 -10.82 -3.96
CA MET A 79 -3.71 -11.30 -4.07
C MET A 79 -4.31 -11.75 -2.73
N LYS A 80 -3.46 -12.00 -1.72
CA LYS A 80 -3.85 -12.44 -0.38
C LYS A 80 -2.90 -11.83 0.63
N ILE A 81 -3.40 -11.54 1.82
CA ILE A 81 -2.61 -11.11 2.97
C ILE A 81 -2.97 -11.98 4.17
N TRP A 82 -1.98 -12.29 4.99
CA TRP A 82 -2.13 -13.08 6.20
C TRP A 82 -1.76 -12.24 7.41
N PHE A 83 -2.61 -12.25 8.44
CA PHE A 83 -2.33 -11.60 9.72
C PHE A 83 -2.26 -12.64 10.83
N TYR A 84 -1.27 -12.49 11.72
CA TYR A 84 -1.08 -13.34 12.88
C TYR A 84 -0.82 -12.52 14.13
N SER A 85 -1.70 -12.68 15.12
CA SER A 85 -1.54 -12.08 16.44
C SER A 85 -0.71 -13.00 17.33
N MET A 86 0.62 -12.86 17.29
CA MET A 86 1.52 -13.57 18.20
C MET A 86 1.40 -13.07 19.65
N ILE A 87 1.24 -11.75 19.82
CA ILE A 87 0.98 -11.10 21.10
C ILE A 87 -0.28 -10.26 20.93
N ALA A 88 -1.37 -10.66 21.59
CA ALA A 88 -2.62 -9.92 21.54
C ALA A 88 -2.50 -8.61 22.32
N ALA A 89 -3.02 -7.52 21.75
CA ALA A 89 -3.13 -6.24 22.46
C ALA A 89 -4.07 -6.37 23.66
N GLN A 90 -3.75 -5.69 24.76
CA GLN A 90 -4.61 -5.68 25.95
C GLN A 90 -5.88 -4.85 25.74
N THR A 91 -5.77 -3.78 24.96
CA THR A 91 -6.85 -2.85 24.60
C THR A 91 -6.59 -2.28 23.21
N GLY A 92 -7.64 -2.17 22.37
CA GLY A 92 -7.49 -1.71 20.99
C GLY A 92 -6.61 -2.65 20.16
N GLY A 93 -5.90 -2.09 19.17
CA GLY A 93 -4.97 -2.86 18.33
C GLY A 93 -5.65 -3.84 17.38
N GLU A 94 -6.97 -3.73 17.18
CA GLU A 94 -7.66 -4.50 16.17
C GLU A 94 -7.16 -4.11 14.76
N THR A 95 -7.31 -5.03 13.81
CA THR A 95 -7.18 -4.75 12.38
C THR A 95 -8.57 -4.76 11.77
N PRO A 96 -9.28 -3.61 11.69
CA PRO A 96 -10.57 -3.56 11.03
C PRO A 96 -10.44 -3.96 9.55
N ILE A 97 -11.36 -4.80 9.08
CA ILE A 97 -11.43 -5.25 7.69
C ILE A 97 -12.76 -4.76 7.10
N ALA A 98 -12.72 -4.30 5.85
CA ALA A 98 -13.91 -3.84 5.12
C ALA A 98 -13.99 -4.52 3.74
N ASP A 99 -15.22 -4.73 3.27
CA ASP A 99 -15.46 -5.27 1.93
C ASP A 99 -15.33 -4.18 0.86
N SER A 100 -14.25 -4.25 0.08
CA SER A 100 -13.97 -3.30 -1.00
C SER A 100 -15.04 -3.30 -2.11
N ARG A 101 -15.83 -4.37 -2.25
CA ARG A 101 -17.01 -4.44 -3.14
C ARG A 101 -18.12 -3.52 -2.64
N GLU A 102 -18.38 -3.52 -1.33
CA GLU A 102 -19.37 -2.65 -0.70
C GLU A 102 -18.93 -1.18 -0.74
N ILE A 103 -17.64 -0.92 -0.55
CA ILE A 103 -17.09 0.43 -0.73
C ILE A 103 -17.38 0.90 -2.16
N TYR A 104 -17.00 0.11 -3.18
CA TYR A 104 -17.30 0.45 -4.58
C TYR A 104 -18.79 0.71 -4.83
N ARG A 105 -19.69 -0.11 -4.27
CA ARG A 105 -21.15 0.08 -4.42
C ARG A 105 -21.64 1.38 -3.79
N ARG A 106 -21.05 1.81 -2.68
CA ARG A 106 -21.45 3.01 -1.92
C ARG A 106 -20.86 4.31 -2.46
N ILE A 107 -19.71 4.28 -3.14
CA ILE A 107 -19.15 5.48 -3.76
C ILE A 107 -20.10 5.98 -4.87
N PRO A 108 -20.50 7.26 -4.88
CA PRO A 108 -21.37 7.82 -5.92
C PRO A 108 -20.82 7.60 -7.33
N ALA A 109 -21.70 7.23 -8.28
CA ALA A 109 -21.31 6.94 -9.67
C ALA A 109 -20.44 8.04 -10.28
N ARG A 110 -20.82 9.32 -10.12
CA ARG A 110 -20.04 10.47 -10.62
C ARG A 110 -18.56 10.49 -10.17
N ILE A 111 -18.27 9.96 -8.98
CA ILE A 111 -16.90 9.89 -8.44
C ILE A 111 -16.20 8.67 -9.05
N ARG A 112 -16.87 7.51 -9.08
CA ARG A 112 -16.32 6.29 -9.67
C ARG A 112 -15.97 6.48 -11.13
N ASP A 113 -16.88 7.03 -11.92
CA ASP A 113 -16.73 7.18 -13.36
C ASP A 113 -15.54 8.09 -13.68
N ARG A 114 -15.38 9.18 -12.92
CA ARG A 114 -14.22 10.07 -13.05
C ARG A 114 -12.91 9.37 -12.70
N PHE A 115 -12.88 8.62 -11.60
CA PHE A 115 -11.71 7.85 -11.19
C PHE A 115 -11.36 6.75 -12.20
N ILE A 116 -12.36 6.10 -12.80
CA ILE A 116 -12.19 5.06 -13.83
C ILE A 116 -11.64 5.67 -15.12
N GLU A 117 -12.23 6.76 -15.59
CA GLU A 117 -11.83 7.46 -16.81
C GLU A 117 -10.42 8.00 -16.69
N LYS A 118 -10.13 8.71 -15.60
CA LYS A 118 -8.87 9.42 -15.43
C LYS A 118 -7.74 8.59 -14.84
N LYS A 119 -8.04 7.45 -14.21
CA LYS A 119 -7.06 6.70 -13.39
C LYS A 119 -6.47 7.57 -12.27
N LEU A 120 -5.43 7.07 -11.60
CA LEU A 120 -4.74 7.79 -10.53
C LEU A 120 -3.23 7.78 -10.78
N MET A 121 -2.57 8.91 -10.58
CA MET A 121 -1.11 9.02 -10.62
C MET A 121 -0.60 9.23 -9.21
N TYR A 122 0.15 8.26 -8.70
CA TYR A 122 0.84 8.37 -7.41
C TYR A 122 2.21 9.00 -7.64
N VAL A 123 2.48 10.09 -6.91
CA VAL A 123 3.75 10.81 -6.97
C VAL A 123 4.44 10.68 -5.62
N ARG A 124 5.73 10.37 -5.64
CA ARG A 124 6.58 10.31 -4.44
C ARG A 124 7.89 11.04 -4.68
N ASN A 125 8.30 11.84 -3.69
CA ASN A 125 9.58 12.52 -3.64
C ASN A 125 10.42 11.92 -2.51
N TYR A 126 11.67 11.58 -2.80
CA TYR A 126 12.61 10.96 -1.85
C TYR A 126 13.83 11.87 -1.66
N GLY A 127 14.30 12.02 -0.42
CA GLY A 127 15.56 12.74 -0.09
C GLY A 127 15.40 14.18 0.40
N ASN A 128 14.20 14.77 0.32
CA ASN A 128 13.93 16.15 0.78
C ASN A 128 13.88 16.32 2.31
N GLY A 129 14.35 15.34 3.08
CA GLY A 129 14.24 15.31 4.54
C GLY A 129 12.82 15.18 5.09
N LEU A 130 11.80 15.05 4.23
CA LEU A 130 10.40 14.91 4.60
C LEU A 130 9.85 13.48 4.41
N ASP A 131 10.49 12.66 3.57
CA ASP A 131 10.25 11.22 3.46
C ASP A 131 11.57 10.42 3.59
N VAL A 132 11.46 9.09 3.53
CA VAL A 132 12.60 8.17 3.45
C VAL A 132 13.47 8.41 2.21
N GLU A 133 14.78 8.21 2.36
CA GLU A 133 15.75 8.28 1.27
C GLU A 133 15.47 7.23 0.19
N TRP A 134 15.72 7.56 -1.07
CA TRP A 134 15.48 6.61 -2.17
C TRP A 134 16.37 5.38 -2.02
N SER A 135 17.62 5.54 -1.58
CA SER A 135 18.56 4.43 -1.44
C SER A 135 18.10 3.41 -0.40
N GLN A 136 17.38 3.86 0.64
CA GLN A 136 16.75 2.99 1.63
C GLN A 136 15.53 2.27 1.06
N VAL A 137 14.72 2.95 0.24
CA VAL A 137 13.50 2.38 -0.37
C VAL A 137 13.84 1.32 -1.43
N PHE A 138 14.83 1.62 -2.28
CA PHE A 138 15.27 0.73 -3.35
C PHE A 138 16.40 -0.22 -2.91
N ASN A 139 16.91 -0.06 -1.67
CA ASN A 139 18.00 -0.84 -1.09
C ASN A 139 19.24 -0.92 -1.99
N THR A 140 19.64 0.22 -2.54
CA THR A 140 20.77 0.37 -3.46
C THR A 140 21.26 1.83 -3.46
N GLU A 141 22.54 2.04 -3.75
CA GLU A 141 23.14 3.37 -3.95
C GLU A 141 23.41 3.65 -5.45
N ASP A 142 22.98 2.74 -6.34
CA ASP A 142 23.18 2.85 -7.79
C ASP A 142 21.89 3.30 -8.48
N GLU A 143 21.89 4.52 -9.02
CA GLU A 143 20.78 5.12 -9.76
C GLU A 143 20.32 4.24 -10.93
N SER A 144 21.24 3.55 -11.61
CA SER A 144 20.91 2.71 -12.77
C SER A 144 20.07 1.50 -12.38
N VAL A 145 20.21 1.00 -11.14
CA VAL A 145 19.38 -0.07 -10.60
C VAL A 145 17.95 0.43 -10.36
N VAL A 146 17.80 1.66 -9.87
CA VAL A 146 16.49 2.31 -9.66
C VAL A 146 15.80 2.57 -11.00
N GLU A 147 16.51 3.11 -11.98
CA GLU A 147 15.96 3.35 -13.32
C GLU A 147 15.50 2.05 -14.01
N ALA A 148 16.28 0.97 -13.87
CA ALA A 148 15.91 -0.34 -14.39
C ALA A 148 14.64 -0.88 -13.70
N TYR A 149 14.54 -0.74 -12.37
CA TYR A 149 13.35 -1.09 -11.62
C TYR A 149 12.13 -0.28 -12.07
N CYS A 150 12.27 1.04 -12.16
CA CYS A 150 11.19 1.94 -12.57
C CYS A 150 10.67 1.58 -13.97
N ARG A 151 11.57 1.35 -14.91
CA ARG A 151 11.23 0.93 -16.27
C ARG A 151 10.48 -0.40 -16.30
N ALA A 152 10.90 -1.38 -15.49
CA ALA A 152 10.25 -2.69 -15.43
C ALA A 152 8.81 -2.62 -14.88
N HIS A 153 8.52 -1.64 -14.02
CA HIS A 153 7.21 -1.49 -13.34
C HIS A 153 6.36 -0.33 -13.88
N ASN A 154 6.71 0.24 -15.04
CA ASN A 154 6.05 1.41 -15.62
C ASN A 154 5.96 2.62 -14.67
N ILE A 155 7.06 2.90 -13.98
CA ILE A 155 7.24 4.07 -13.13
C ILE A 155 8.08 5.08 -13.90
N GLU A 156 7.60 6.32 -13.98
CA GLU A 156 8.38 7.45 -14.44
C GLU A 156 9.36 7.86 -13.33
N CYS A 157 10.62 8.05 -13.70
CA CYS A 157 11.74 8.31 -12.80
C CYS A 157 12.38 9.63 -13.21
N GLU A 158 12.42 10.59 -12.30
CA GLU A 158 13.00 11.92 -12.49
C GLU A 158 14.03 12.17 -11.38
N TRP A 159 15.30 12.26 -11.75
CA TRP A 159 16.37 12.70 -10.86
C TRP A 159 16.44 14.21 -10.87
N LYS A 160 16.42 14.83 -9.69
CA LYS A 160 16.54 16.27 -9.51
C LYS A 160 18.00 16.70 -9.43
N ASP A 161 18.27 18.00 -9.61
CA ASP A 161 19.63 18.57 -9.63
C ASP A 161 20.39 18.40 -8.31
N ASP A 162 19.69 18.20 -7.20
CA ASP A 162 20.23 17.98 -5.84
C ASP A 162 20.47 16.50 -5.50
N GLY A 163 20.18 15.58 -6.43
CA GLY A 163 20.31 14.13 -6.23
C GLY A 163 19.08 13.48 -5.59
N GLU A 164 17.99 14.22 -5.40
CA GLU A 164 16.70 13.65 -5.01
C GLU A 164 16.03 12.90 -6.17
N LEU A 165 15.12 12.01 -5.80
CA LEU A 165 14.34 11.22 -6.76
C LEU A 165 12.87 11.58 -6.67
N ARG A 166 12.24 11.80 -7.82
CA ARG A 166 10.80 11.84 -7.96
C ARG A 166 10.32 10.66 -8.82
N THR A 167 9.29 9.98 -8.34
CA THR A 167 8.64 8.90 -9.08
C THR A 167 7.18 9.20 -9.34
N ARG A 168 6.68 8.82 -10.52
CA ARG A 168 5.25 8.89 -10.87
C ARG A 168 4.78 7.55 -11.42
N GLN A 169 3.68 7.02 -10.91
CA GLN A 169 3.09 5.79 -11.43
C GLN A 169 1.59 5.95 -11.64
N ILE A 170 1.13 5.75 -12.88
CA ILE A 170 -0.30 5.75 -13.21
C ILE A 170 -0.86 4.35 -12.94
N CYS A 171 -1.74 4.26 -11.95
CA CYS A 171 -2.32 3.02 -11.45
C CYS A 171 -3.84 3.01 -11.62
N GLN A 172 -4.42 1.83 -11.46
CA GLN A 172 -5.85 1.62 -11.42
C GLN A 172 -6.54 2.43 -10.31
N ALA A 173 -7.80 2.81 -10.56
CA ALA A 173 -8.69 3.30 -9.51
C ALA A 173 -9.61 2.20 -8.97
N ILE A 174 -9.95 1.21 -9.81
CA ILE A 174 -10.75 0.04 -9.44
C ILE A 174 -10.09 -1.19 -10.03
N SER A 175 -10.39 -2.36 -9.46
CA SER A 175 -9.95 -3.62 -10.03
C SER A 175 -11.13 -4.57 -10.19
N ARG A 176 -10.97 -5.54 -11.09
CA ARG A 176 -11.93 -6.65 -11.26
C ARG A 176 -11.26 -7.92 -10.78
N HIS A 177 -11.82 -8.54 -9.75
CA HIS A 177 -11.26 -9.75 -9.16
C HIS A 177 -11.20 -10.86 -10.23
N PRO A 178 -10.04 -11.53 -10.45
CA PRO A 178 -9.86 -12.44 -11.58
C PRO A 178 -10.74 -13.70 -11.50
N VAL A 179 -11.06 -14.16 -10.28
CA VAL A 179 -11.91 -15.34 -10.04
C VAL A 179 -13.39 -15.00 -9.86
N THR A 180 -13.75 -14.14 -8.89
CA THR A 180 -15.16 -13.82 -8.62
C THR A 180 -15.77 -12.85 -9.62
N HIS A 181 -14.93 -12.15 -10.41
CA HIS A 181 -15.33 -11.09 -11.33
C HIS A 181 -15.99 -9.86 -10.70
N ASP A 182 -15.96 -9.77 -9.36
CA ASP A 182 -16.43 -8.61 -8.61
C ASP A 182 -15.58 -7.38 -8.93
N THR A 183 -16.22 -6.21 -9.03
CA THR A 183 -15.54 -4.92 -9.08
C THR A 183 -15.30 -4.40 -7.68
N VAL A 184 -14.08 -3.96 -7.40
CA VAL A 184 -13.65 -3.50 -6.06
C VAL A 184 -13.01 -2.12 -6.13
N TRP A 185 -13.19 -1.31 -5.07
CA TRP A 185 -12.58 0.00 -4.93
C TRP A 185 -11.10 -0.15 -4.57
N PHE A 186 -10.27 -0.31 -5.60
CA PHE A 186 -8.87 -0.70 -5.49
C PHE A 186 -7.93 0.47 -5.76
N ASN A 187 -7.79 1.33 -4.78
CA ASN A 187 -6.83 2.43 -4.77
C ASN A 187 -6.52 2.86 -3.33
N GLN A 188 -5.57 3.79 -3.19
CA GLN A 188 -5.22 4.45 -1.94
C GLN A 188 -5.24 5.99 -2.09
N ALA A 189 -6.12 6.51 -2.96
CA ALA A 189 -6.15 7.95 -3.24
C ALA A 189 -6.40 8.77 -1.96
N HIS A 190 -7.34 8.31 -1.12
CA HIS A 190 -7.67 8.96 0.15
C HIS A 190 -6.53 8.90 1.17
N LEU A 191 -5.56 8.00 1.01
CA LEU A 191 -4.41 7.89 1.91
C LEU A 191 -3.25 8.76 1.44
N PHE A 192 -3.01 8.81 0.13
CA PHE A 192 -1.89 9.55 -0.48
C PHE A 192 -2.18 11.03 -0.68
N HIS A 193 -3.45 11.41 -0.91
CA HIS A 193 -3.79 12.79 -1.18
C HIS A 193 -3.49 13.66 0.03
N ILE A 194 -2.90 14.84 -0.21
CA ILE A 194 -2.49 15.78 0.84
C ILE A 194 -3.64 16.16 1.80
N SER A 195 -4.89 16.10 1.35
CA SER A 195 -6.06 16.36 2.20
C SER A 195 -6.28 15.35 3.33
N ASN A 196 -5.57 14.22 3.32
CA ASN A 196 -5.60 13.23 4.39
C ASN A 196 -4.79 13.69 5.62
N LEU A 197 -3.86 14.62 5.44
CA LEU A 197 -3.09 15.20 6.53
C LEU A 197 -3.99 16.11 7.38
N GLN A 198 -3.65 16.22 8.67
CA GLN A 198 -4.26 17.22 9.55
C GLN A 198 -4.08 18.62 8.94
N PRO A 199 -5.08 19.51 9.02
CA PRO A 199 -5.02 20.83 8.37
C PRO A 199 -3.74 21.59 8.66
N GLU A 200 -3.27 21.60 9.91
CA GLU A 200 -2.08 22.31 10.36
C GLU A 200 -0.80 21.72 9.75
N VAL A 201 -0.71 20.39 9.66
CA VAL A 201 0.41 19.68 9.04
C VAL A 201 0.44 19.93 7.53
N ARG A 202 -0.74 19.91 6.89
CA ARG A 202 -0.90 20.19 5.47
C ARG A 202 -0.44 21.61 5.13
N GLU A 203 -0.91 22.60 5.88
CA GLU A 203 -0.55 24.01 5.69
C GLU A 203 0.96 24.21 5.87
N THR A 204 1.53 23.65 6.94
CA THR A 204 2.98 23.72 7.18
C THR A 204 3.79 23.11 6.03
N LEU A 205 3.35 21.99 5.45
CA LEU A 205 4.06 21.38 4.31
C LEU A 205 3.98 22.26 3.06
N LEU A 206 2.81 22.81 2.75
CA LEU A 206 2.61 23.68 1.59
C LEU A 206 3.32 25.04 1.72
N ASP A 207 3.64 25.48 2.94
CA ASP A 207 4.45 26.68 3.18
C ASP A 207 5.96 26.43 2.94
N VAL A 208 6.40 25.17 2.96
CA VAL A 208 7.82 24.77 2.87
C VAL A 208 8.18 24.27 1.47
N VAL A 209 7.28 23.53 0.82
CA VAL A 209 7.50 22.95 -0.51
C VAL A 209 6.32 23.21 -1.44
N ASP A 210 6.59 23.26 -2.74
CA ASP A 210 5.55 23.27 -3.76
C ASP A 210 4.75 21.95 -3.73
N GLU A 211 3.50 21.97 -4.22
CA GLU A 211 2.61 20.81 -4.17
C GLU A 211 3.19 19.57 -4.88
N GLU A 212 3.95 19.79 -5.96
CA GLU A 212 4.63 18.72 -6.69
C GLU A 212 5.82 18.10 -5.92
N ASP A 213 6.37 18.82 -4.94
CA ASP A 213 7.51 18.43 -4.10
C ASP A 213 7.10 17.83 -2.75
N LEU A 214 5.79 17.67 -2.51
CA LEU A 214 5.30 16.95 -1.35
C LEU A 214 5.88 15.53 -1.30
N PRO A 215 6.18 14.99 -0.09
CA PRO A 215 6.67 13.61 0.10
C PRO A 215 5.90 12.56 -0.71
N ARG A 216 4.57 12.70 -0.69
CA ARG A 216 3.64 11.90 -1.45
C ARG A 216 2.41 12.74 -1.77
N ASN A 217 1.90 12.56 -2.98
CA ASN A 217 0.58 13.03 -3.34
C ASN A 217 -0.03 12.08 -4.40
N VAL A 218 -1.31 12.28 -4.69
CA VAL A 218 -2.00 11.56 -5.75
C VAL A 218 -2.81 12.53 -6.58
N TYR A 219 -2.69 12.41 -7.89
CA TYR A 219 -3.43 13.17 -8.88
C TYR A 219 -4.31 12.22 -9.68
N TYR A 220 -5.17 12.77 -10.53
CA TYR A 220 -5.68 11.99 -11.64
C TYR A 220 -4.53 11.57 -12.58
N GLY A 221 -4.75 10.52 -13.37
CA GLY A 221 -3.73 9.99 -14.29
C GLY A 221 -3.30 10.96 -15.40
N ASP A 222 -4.04 12.04 -15.60
CA ASP A 222 -3.71 13.14 -16.51
C ASP A 222 -2.97 14.31 -15.82
N GLY A 223 -2.69 14.20 -14.52
CA GLY A 223 -2.02 15.23 -13.71
C GLY A 223 -2.94 16.27 -13.08
N SER A 224 -4.26 16.17 -13.27
CA SER A 224 -5.25 17.08 -12.65
C SER A 224 -5.72 16.66 -11.25
#